data_AF-A0A8B3C4K1-F1
#
_entry.id   AF-A0A8B3C4K1-F1
#
_cell.length_a   1.000
_cell.length_b   1.000
_cell.length_c   1.000
_cell.angle_alpha   90.00
_cell.angle_beta   90.00
_cell.angle_gamma   90.00
#
_symmetry.space_group_name_H-M   'P 1'
#
loop_
_entity.id
_entity.type
_entity.pdbx_description
1 polymer ?
#
loop_
_entity_poly.entity_id
_entity_poly.type
_entity_poly.pdbx_seq_one_letter_code
_entity_poly.pdbx_strand_id
1 'polypeptide(L)' 'MKTKRITERDYVKACRRGSREAEIENHNRPICFSRIHKSKKVYDRKRRKADDKRHLPSSFYRVGRIW' A
#
# COMPACT_ATOMS: atom_id res chain seq x y z
N MET A 1 -4.71 -48.25 -3.96
CA MET A 1 -4.41 -46.80 -3.96
C MET A 1 -4.63 -46.26 -2.55
N LYS A 2 -3.69 -45.52 -1.96
CA LYS A 2 -3.90 -44.92 -0.63
C LYS A 2 -4.76 -43.66 -0.77
N THR A 3 -5.93 -43.67 -0.15
CA THR A 3 -6.78 -42.48 -0.03
C THR A 3 -6.11 -41.51 0.94
N LYS A 4 -5.66 -40.36 0.43
CA LYS A 4 -5.13 -39.29 1.29
C LYS A 4 -6.33 -38.61 1.96
N ARG A 5 -6.33 -38.57 3.29
CA ARG A 5 -7.28 -37.76 4.04
C ARG A 5 -7.00 -36.28 3.76
N ILE A 6 -8.02 -35.53 3.36
CA ILE A 6 -7.93 -34.09 3.20
C ILE A 6 -7.72 -33.48 4.59
N THR A 7 -6.67 -32.68 4.73
CA THR A 7 -6.34 -32.00 5.97
C THR A 7 -6.75 -30.53 5.90
N GLU A 8 -6.86 -29.84 7.05
CA GLU A 8 -7.22 -28.42 7.10
C GLU A 8 -6.26 -27.53 6.29
N ARG A 9 -4.96 -27.87 6.29
CA ARG A 9 -3.96 -27.19 5.45
C ARG A 9 -4.26 -27.32 3.95
N ASP A 10 -4.87 -28.42 3.53
CA ASP A 10 -5.22 -28.65 2.12
C ASP A 10 -6.42 -27.79 1.74
N TYR A 11 -7.39 -27.65 2.65
CA TYR A 11 -8.50 -26.71 2.49
C TYR A 11 -8.01 -25.26 2.34
N VAL A 12 -7.12 -24.81 3.23
CA VAL A 12 -6.53 -23.46 3.15
C VAL A 12 -5.78 -23.25 1.83
N LYS A 13 -5.04 -24.25 1.35
CA LYS A 13 -4.36 -24.18 0.05
C LYS A 13 -5.34 -24.10 -1.11
N ALA A 14 -6.44 -24.85 -1.07
CA ALA A 14 -7.48 -24.80 -2.09
C ALA A 14 -8.11 -23.39 -2.16
N CYS A 15 -8.45 -22.79 -1.02
CA CYS A 15 -9.00 -21.42 -0.97
C CYS A 15 -8.02 -20.37 -1.52
N ARG A 16 -6.72 -20.48 -1.20
CA ARG A 16 -5.67 -19.60 -1.77
C ARG A 16 -5.58 -19.72 -3.28
N ARG A 17 -5.67 -20.96 -3.79
CA ARG A 17 -5.64 -21.23 -5.22
C ARG A 17 -6.87 -20.68 -5.94
N GLY A 18 -8.06 -20.90 -5.39
CA GLY A 18 -9.31 -20.35 -5.93
C GLY A 18 -9.32 -18.81 -5.96
N SER A 19 -8.80 -18.16 -4.91
CA SER A 19 -8.66 -16.69 -4.90
C SER A 19 -7.76 -16.20 -6.04
N ARG A 20 -6.68 -16.94 -6.32
CA ARG A 20 -5.75 -16.61 -7.40
C ARG A 20 -6.34 -16.89 -8.79
N GLU A 21 -7.13 -17.95 -8.94
CA GLU A 21 -7.82 -18.27 -10.18
C GLU A 21 -8.87 -17.20 -10.52
N ALA A 22 -9.63 -16.71 -9.53
CA ALA A 22 -10.55 -15.58 -9.70
C ALA A 22 -9.83 -14.27 -10.09
N GLU A 23 -8.64 -14.02 -9.53
CA GLU A 23 -7.81 -12.85 -9.91
C GLU A 23 -7.32 -12.95 -11.37
N ILE A 24 -6.92 -14.15 -11.80
CA ILE A 24 -6.51 -14.42 -13.18
C ILE A 24 -7.69 -14.26 -14.14
N GLU A 25 -8.88 -14.75 -13.80
CA GLU A 25 -10.09 -14.59 -14.63
C GLU A 25 -10.43 -13.11 -14.86
N ASN A 26 -10.35 -12.29 -13.80
CA ASN A 26 -10.70 -10.87 -13.88
C ASN A 26 -9.65 -10.02 -14.60
N HIS A 27 -8.37 -10.38 -14.51
CA HIS A 27 -7.27 -9.48 -14.91
C HIS A 27 -6.32 -10.08 -15.95
N ASN A 28 -6.44 -11.37 -16.26
CA ASN A 28 -5.54 -12.17 -17.10
C ASN A 28 -4.08 -12.21 -16.62
N ARG A 29 -3.80 -11.66 -15.43
CA ARG A 29 -2.46 -11.61 -14.83
C ARG A 29 -2.56 -11.46 -13.32
N PRO A 30 -1.57 -11.97 -12.56
CA PRO A 30 -1.48 -11.69 -11.14
C PRO A 30 -1.26 -10.18 -10.92
N ILE A 31 -2.11 -9.59 -10.09
CA ILE A 31 -2.07 -8.22 -9.61
C ILE A 31 -1.43 -8.19 -8.22
N CYS A 32 -0.33 -7.45 -8.11
CA CYS A 32 0.22 -7.11 -6.82
C CYS A 32 -0.59 -5.98 -6.18
N PHE A 33 -1.46 -6.31 -5.21
CA PHE A 33 -2.06 -5.32 -4.31
C PHE A 33 -1.05 -4.83 -3.27
N SER A 34 0.13 -4.38 -3.69
CA SER A 34 1.01 -3.66 -2.77
C SER A 34 0.34 -2.32 -2.47
N ARG A 35 -0.42 -2.28 -1.36
CA ARG A 35 -0.85 -1.01 -0.78
C ARG A 35 0.43 -0.23 -0.52
N ILE A 36 0.65 0.87 -1.23
CA ILE A 36 1.79 1.75 -0.98
C ILE A 36 1.65 2.24 0.46
N HIS A 37 2.37 1.58 1.38
CA HIS A 37 2.42 1.99 2.77
C HIS A 37 3.25 3.27 2.81
N LYS A 38 2.57 4.42 2.89
CA LYS A 38 3.27 5.68 3.13
C LYS A 38 3.97 5.57 4.48
N SER A 39 5.29 5.74 4.51
CA SER A 39 6.00 5.75 5.79
C SER A 39 5.51 6.92 6.64
N LYS A 40 5.29 6.66 7.93
CA LYS A 40 4.85 7.67 8.90
C LYS A 40 5.72 8.92 8.85
N LYS A 41 7.05 8.74 8.71
CA LYS A 41 8.04 9.81 8.53
C LYS A 41 7.78 10.71 7.30
N VAL A 42 7.31 10.16 6.19
CA VAL A 42 6.99 10.96 4.98
C VAL A 42 5.66 11.70 5.17
N TYR A 43 4.66 11.07 5.78
CA TYR A 43 3.37 11.71 6.08
C TYR A 43 3.53 12.88 7.07
N ASP A 44 4.16 12.63 8.23
CA ASP A 44 4.32 13.63 9.29
C ASP A 44 5.23 14.79 8.86
N ARG A 45 6.26 14.56 8.02
CA ARG A 45 7.07 15.65 7.44
C ARG A 45 6.25 16.55 6.51
N LYS A 46 5.39 15.97 5.66
CA LYS A 46 4.53 16.75 4.77
C LYS A 46 3.51 17.56 5.58
N ARG A 47 2.95 16.98 6.65
CA ARG A 47 2.03 17.66 7.56
C ARG A 47 2.72 18.82 8.30
N ARG A 48 3.86 18.56 8.95
CA ARG A 48 4.66 19.60 9.63
C ARG A 48 5.06 20.73 8.69
N LYS A 49 5.57 20.43 7.48
CA LYS A 49 5.90 21.47 6.49
C LYS A 49 4.68 22.30 6.05
N ALA A 50 3.49 21.72 6.03
CA ALA A 50 2.26 22.45 5.71
C ALA A 50 1.83 23.35 6.87
N ASP A 51 1.97 22.88 8.11
CA ASP A 51 1.69 23.66 9.33
C ASP A 51 2.70 24.81 9.51
N ASP A 52 3.99 24.55 9.29
CA ASP A 52 5.03 25.58 9.27
C ASP A 52 4.64 26.70 8.29
N LYS A 53 4.18 26.34 7.09
CA LYS A 53 3.70 27.30 6.09
C LYS A 53 2.40 28.05 6.47
N ARG A 54 1.60 27.53 7.39
CA ARG A 54 0.36 28.21 7.83
C ARG A 54 0.62 29.22 8.93
N HIS A 55 1.65 28.98 9.74
CA HIS A 55 1.97 29.81 10.90
C HIS A 55 3.15 30.77 10.67
N LEU A 56 3.84 30.67 9.53
CA LEU A 56 4.88 31.62 9.15
C LEU A 56 4.26 32.95 8.71
N PRO A 57 4.68 34.09 9.27
CA PRO A 57 4.26 35.40 8.77
C PRO A 57 4.66 35.57 7.31
N SER A 58 3.81 36.24 6.54
CA SER A 58 3.93 36.37 5.07
C SER A 58 5.27 36.94 4.59
N SER A 59 6.00 37.65 5.47
CA SER A 59 7.33 38.22 5.22
C SER A 59 8.40 37.16 4.89
N PHE A 60 8.29 35.92 5.41
CA PHE A 60 9.25 34.85 5.14
C PHE A 60 9.15 34.28 3.71
N TYR A 61 8.02 34.46 3.02
CA TYR A 61 7.84 34.00 1.64
C TYR A 61 8.56 34.87 0.60
N ARG A 62 9.04 36.07 1.00
CA ARG A 62 9.67 37.03 0.09
C ARG A 62 11.18 36.82 -0.06
N VAL A 63 11.84 36.16 0.90
CA VAL A 63 13.31 36.04 0.93
C VAL A 63 13.83 34.78 0.21
N GLY A 64 12.97 33.78 -0.03
CA GLY A 64 13.38 32.49 -0.63
C GLY A 64 13.33 32.39 -2.16
N ARG A 65 13.32 33.51 -2.88
CA ARG A 65 13.33 33.53 -4.36
C ARG A 65 14.42 34.47 -4.88
N ILE A 66 15.66 34.15 -4.55
CA ILE A 66 16.85 34.65 -5.25
C ILE A 66 17.70 33.41 -5.53
N TRP A 67 18.19 33.33 -6.76
CA TRP A 67 18.78 32.19 -7.47
C TRP A 67 19.66 31.24 -6.63
#